data_AF-A0A959CBA5-F1
#
_entry.id   AF-A0A959CBA5-F1
#
_cell.length_a   1.000
_cell.length_b   1.000
_cell.length_c   1.000
_cell.angle_alpha   90.00
_cell.angle_beta   90.00
_cell.angle_gamma   90.00
#
_symmetry.space_group_name_H-M   'P 1'
#
loop_
_entity.id
_entity.type
_entity.pdbx_description
1 polymer ?
#
loop_
_entity_poly.entity_id
_entity_poly.type
_entity_poly.pdbx_seq_one_letter_code
_entity_poly.pdbx_strand_id
1 'polypeptide(L)'
;DAANFPYWFKIINLLGCEPNQSRPLPVLVLLNERANQAFKMPYDPEAAKTDFPQINVLERRVNFAQKDDRLEGLPRAIRTILCRELSHLPLKIPAFWNAVRRELYDLRSGKNYIDFNEFKAICVKHGIAETDETQMNDLSQLLHDLGVILHFQELTLRDFIVLNPEWAVNAVYEVLRHKEVEEHQGRFDKEMLQRVWTDCQFTPFEQSHLLNLMLKDGLEVCFKAKENNREIYIAPQLLPERRPPELPWPPQGALLRYTFQYPFMPKGIIGRLIVRLHEHLETRDGKKLVWEKGMVIDNQDDCRALVEETEDVKTGLKLIKIEVSGPTPEERRYALRDITQALNNIHKESFANLKFEQKLPCCCSICIKSDDPNFFDLSILKTRKKPSIECTKSEDDVLVQDLFDGVFADEHKIKKSTQQSDTIRKLVAEDMLSEALDALLKHVPANVENDVIILQGQLNKLERGERLNIGESPDKGRARIANSILEILTQASI
;
A
#
# COMPACT_ATOMS: atom_id res chain seq x y z
N ASP A 1 17.91 0.26 -28.82
CA ASP A 1 18.43 0.80 -27.55
C ASP A 1 19.32 -0.19 -26.84
N ALA A 2 20.45 0.28 -26.29
CA ALA A 2 21.27 -0.54 -25.41
C ALA A 2 20.51 -0.77 -24.09
N ALA A 3 20.56 -1.97 -23.53
CA ALA A 3 19.93 -2.25 -22.25
C ALA A 3 20.53 -1.36 -21.15
N ASN A 4 19.68 -0.73 -20.34
CA ASN A 4 20.13 0.07 -19.19
C ASN A 4 20.51 -0.88 -18.04
N PHE A 5 21.72 -1.44 -18.11
CA PHE A 5 22.23 -2.38 -17.10
C PHE A 5 22.18 -1.84 -15.67
N PRO A 6 22.63 -0.59 -15.38
CA PRO A 6 22.53 -0.04 -14.03
C PRO A 6 21.10 -0.03 -13.48
N TYR A 7 20.11 0.32 -14.31
CA TYR A 7 18.70 0.25 -13.91
C TYR A 7 18.27 -1.17 -13.58
N TRP A 8 18.60 -2.15 -14.43
CA TRP A 8 18.21 -3.53 -14.21
C TRP A 8 18.88 -4.15 -12.99
N PHE A 9 20.15 -3.86 -12.71
CA PHE A 9 20.80 -4.30 -11.48
C PHE A 9 20.11 -3.72 -10.23
N LYS A 10 19.69 -2.46 -10.27
CA LYS A 10 18.89 -1.87 -9.17
C LYS A 10 17.55 -2.60 -8.97
N ILE A 11 16.83 -2.90 -10.06
CA ILE A 11 15.57 -3.66 -10.01
C ILE A 11 15.78 -5.09 -9.49
N ILE A 12 16.79 -5.80 -9.99
CA ILE A 12 17.10 -7.16 -9.57
C ILE A 12 17.54 -7.20 -8.11
N ASN A 13 18.37 -6.25 -7.67
CA ASN A 13 18.74 -6.11 -6.26
C ASN A 13 17.53 -5.86 -5.36
N LEU A 14 16.56 -5.08 -5.86
CA LEU A 14 15.37 -4.72 -5.12
C LEU A 14 14.40 -5.90 -4.96
N LEU A 15 14.15 -6.62 -6.05
CA LEU A 15 13.10 -7.65 -6.13
C LEU A 15 13.62 -9.08 -5.97
N GLY A 16 14.86 -9.35 -6.35
CA GLY A 16 15.44 -10.69 -6.40
C GLY A 16 16.17 -11.07 -5.13
N CYS A 17 15.45 -11.27 -4.03
CA CYS A 17 15.99 -11.78 -2.76
C CYS A 17 15.33 -13.09 -2.36
N GLU A 18 15.99 -13.85 -1.49
CA GLU A 18 15.39 -15.03 -0.86
C GLU A 18 14.16 -14.67 -0.01
N PRO A 19 13.26 -15.63 0.24
CA PRO A 19 12.18 -15.47 1.20
C PRO A 19 12.71 -14.96 2.55
N ASN A 20 12.00 -14.00 3.17
CA ASN A 20 12.44 -13.30 4.38
C ASN A 20 13.73 -12.45 4.24
N GLN A 21 14.14 -12.15 3.01
CA GLN A 21 15.16 -11.14 2.67
C GLN A 21 16.54 -11.38 3.30
N SER A 22 16.91 -12.63 3.52
CA SER A 22 18.20 -12.99 4.10
C SER A 22 19.38 -12.68 3.17
N ARG A 23 19.21 -12.83 1.85
CA ARG A 23 20.24 -12.60 0.84
C ARG A 23 19.67 -12.35 -0.58
N PRO A 24 20.36 -11.57 -1.42
CA PRO A 24 20.06 -11.47 -2.85
C PRO A 24 20.23 -12.81 -3.57
N LEU A 25 19.46 -13.00 -4.65
CA LEU A 25 19.58 -14.14 -5.55
C LEU A 25 20.77 -13.96 -6.51
N PRO A 26 21.44 -15.05 -6.92
CA PRO A 26 22.45 -15.02 -7.97
C PRO A 26 21.85 -14.53 -9.29
N VAL A 27 22.62 -13.73 -10.03
CA VAL A 27 22.18 -13.13 -11.30
C VAL A 27 23.04 -13.66 -12.43
N LEU A 28 22.42 -14.38 -13.37
CA LEU A 28 23.09 -14.82 -14.59
C LEU A 28 22.92 -13.78 -15.70
N VAL A 29 23.98 -13.03 -15.98
CA VAL A 29 24.05 -12.10 -17.10
C VAL A 29 24.39 -12.86 -18.38
N LEU A 30 23.42 -12.94 -19.29
CA LEU A 30 23.57 -13.55 -20.61
C LEU A 30 23.92 -12.49 -21.65
N LEU A 31 25.14 -12.59 -22.19
CA LEU A 31 25.64 -11.69 -23.22
C LEU A 31 25.50 -12.35 -24.59
N ASN A 32 24.45 -11.97 -25.32
CA ASN A 32 24.18 -12.48 -26.65
C ASN A 32 25.02 -11.76 -27.72
N GLU A 33 25.92 -12.49 -28.37
CA GLU A 33 26.75 -12.00 -29.47
C GLU A 33 25.92 -11.92 -30.76
N ARG A 34 25.84 -10.72 -31.35
CA ARG A 34 25.26 -10.52 -32.68
C ARG A 34 26.40 -10.43 -33.71
N ALA A 35 26.28 -11.19 -34.79
CA ALA A 35 27.31 -11.26 -35.83
C ALA A 35 27.66 -9.86 -36.40
N ASN A 36 28.93 -9.67 -36.74
CA ASN A 36 29.53 -8.47 -37.35
C ASN A 36 29.71 -7.22 -36.45
N GLN A 37 29.61 -7.33 -35.13
CA GLN A 37 30.01 -6.25 -34.22
C GLN A 37 31.17 -6.70 -33.34
N ALA A 38 32.18 -5.83 -33.18
CA ALA A 38 33.21 -6.04 -32.17
C ALA A 38 32.54 -6.13 -30.80
N PHE A 39 32.80 -7.21 -30.06
CA PHE A 39 32.20 -7.42 -28.76
C PHE A 39 32.61 -6.27 -27.82
N LYS A 40 31.62 -5.52 -27.35
CA LYS A 40 31.79 -4.49 -26.33
C LYS A 40 30.92 -4.87 -25.14
N MET A 41 31.52 -4.91 -23.96
CA MET A 41 30.76 -5.13 -22.73
C MET A 41 29.71 -4.01 -22.58
N PRO A 42 28.44 -4.38 -22.36
CA PRO A 42 27.37 -3.38 -22.30
C PRO A 42 27.27 -2.70 -20.93
N TYR A 43 28.11 -3.10 -19.96
CA TYR A 43 28.26 -2.50 -18.64
C TYR A 43 29.69 -2.70 -18.14
N ASP A 44 30.06 -1.99 -17.07
CA ASP A 44 31.32 -2.17 -16.35
C ASP A 44 31.14 -3.23 -15.24
N PRO A 45 31.77 -4.41 -15.34
CA PRO A 45 31.65 -5.46 -14.34
C PRO A 45 32.22 -5.10 -12.97
N GLU A 46 33.29 -4.30 -12.92
CA GLU A 46 33.92 -3.90 -11.67
C GLU A 46 33.08 -2.85 -10.94
N ALA A 47 32.48 -1.91 -11.68
CA ALA A 47 31.46 -1.02 -11.13
C ALA A 47 30.25 -1.80 -10.60
N ALA A 48 29.73 -2.78 -11.35
CA ALA A 48 28.60 -3.59 -10.90
C ALA A 48 28.89 -4.37 -9.60
N LYS A 49 30.10 -4.94 -9.46
CA LYS A 49 30.54 -5.59 -8.22
C LYS A 49 30.68 -4.59 -7.07
N THR A 50 31.12 -3.37 -7.35
CA THR A 50 31.31 -2.31 -6.35
C THR A 50 29.98 -1.76 -5.86
N ASP A 51 29.04 -1.53 -6.77
CA ASP A 51 27.71 -0.98 -6.48
C ASP A 51 26.78 -2.01 -5.84
N PHE A 52 26.96 -3.30 -6.17
CA PHE A 52 26.13 -4.40 -5.69
C PHE A 52 26.98 -5.58 -5.16
N PRO A 53 27.81 -5.37 -4.11
CA PRO A 53 28.76 -6.36 -3.62
C PRO A 53 28.10 -7.64 -3.09
N GLN A 54 26.83 -7.54 -2.68
CA GLN A 54 26.03 -8.66 -2.20
C GLN A 54 25.47 -9.56 -3.32
N ILE A 55 25.49 -9.12 -4.58
CA ILE A 55 24.96 -9.91 -5.69
C ILE A 55 26.05 -10.79 -6.28
N ASN A 56 25.81 -12.11 -6.30
CA ASN A 56 26.65 -13.03 -7.06
C ASN A 56 26.32 -12.92 -8.55
N VAL A 57 27.10 -12.12 -9.29
CA VAL A 57 26.95 -11.93 -10.73
C VAL A 57 27.73 -13.00 -11.49
N LEU A 58 27.01 -13.87 -12.19
CA LEU A 58 27.55 -14.87 -13.10
C LEU A 58 27.43 -14.36 -14.53
N GLU A 59 28.51 -14.40 -15.31
CA GLU A 59 28.48 -14.01 -16.72
C GLU A 59 28.54 -15.24 -17.62
N ARG A 60 27.74 -15.22 -18.70
CA ARG A 60 27.90 -16.19 -19.78
C ARG A 60 27.64 -15.55 -21.14
N ARG A 61 28.56 -15.80 -22.07
CA ARG A 61 28.41 -15.42 -23.48
C ARG A 61 27.69 -16.52 -24.24
N VAL A 62 26.78 -16.12 -25.11
CA VAL A 62 26.02 -17.01 -25.98
C VAL A 62 25.88 -16.36 -27.35
N ASN A 63 25.67 -17.15 -28.40
CA ASN A 63 25.25 -16.64 -29.69
C ASN A 63 23.97 -17.36 -30.09
N PHE A 64 22.81 -16.71 -29.95
CA PHE A 64 21.54 -17.37 -30.28
C PHE A 64 21.38 -17.72 -31.76
N ALA A 65 22.21 -17.16 -32.65
CA ALA A 65 22.23 -17.52 -34.07
C ALA A 65 23.09 -18.78 -34.36
N GLN A 66 23.88 -19.26 -33.39
CA GLN A 66 24.74 -20.42 -33.53
C GLN A 66 24.44 -21.45 -32.43
N LYS A 67 24.10 -22.68 -32.83
CA LYS A 67 23.96 -23.80 -31.90
C LYS A 67 25.34 -24.38 -31.58
N ASP A 68 26.07 -23.68 -30.72
CA ASP A 68 27.38 -24.10 -30.22
C ASP A 68 27.31 -24.56 -28.75
N ASP A 69 28.43 -25.06 -28.23
CA ASP A 69 28.55 -25.53 -26.83
C ASP A 69 28.17 -24.44 -25.80
N ARG A 70 28.30 -23.16 -26.16
CA ARG A 70 27.95 -22.05 -25.26
C ARG A 70 26.45 -21.98 -25.06
N LEU A 71 25.67 -22.16 -26.14
CA LEU A 71 24.21 -22.24 -26.08
C LEU A 71 23.74 -23.59 -25.50
N GLU A 72 24.30 -24.71 -25.95
CA GLU A 72 23.89 -26.05 -25.49
C GLU A 72 24.19 -26.28 -24.00
N GLY A 73 25.26 -25.67 -23.48
CA GLY A 73 25.59 -25.74 -22.06
C GLY A 73 24.79 -24.79 -21.16
N LEU A 74 23.94 -23.91 -21.71
CA LEU A 74 23.16 -22.93 -20.92
C LEU A 74 22.18 -23.60 -19.93
N PRO A 75 21.36 -24.60 -20.33
CA PRO A 75 20.50 -25.30 -19.39
C PRO A 75 21.26 -25.97 -18.23
N ARG A 76 22.47 -26.47 -18.49
CA ARG A 76 23.34 -27.07 -17.45
C ARG A 76 23.81 -26.02 -16.44
N ALA A 77 24.14 -24.81 -16.89
CA ALA A 77 24.52 -23.72 -15.99
C ALA A 77 23.33 -23.26 -15.14
N ILE A 78 22.15 -23.05 -15.75
CA ILE A 78 20.93 -22.71 -15.02
C ILE A 78 20.63 -23.76 -13.95
N ARG A 79 20.69 -25.05 -14.30
CA ARG A 79 20.50 -26.15 -13.35
C ARG A 79 21.51 -26.10 -12.19
N THR A 80 22.76 -25.78 -12.48
CA THR A 80 23.82 -25.69 -11.47
C THR A 80 23.53 -24.55 -10.49
N ILE A 81 23.12 -23.38 -10.99
CA ILE A 81 22.72 -22.25 -10.15
C ILE A 81 21.54 -22.64 -9.26
N LEU A 82 20.48 -23.19 -9.85
CA LEU A 82 19.28 -23.59 -9.10
C LEU A 82 19.57 -24.64 -8.02
N CYS A 83 20.48 -25.59 -8.29
CA CYS A 83 20.78 -26.69 -7.36
C CYS A 83 21.88 -26.39 -6.34
N ARG A 84 22.79 -25.43 -6.60
CA ARG A 84 23.97 -25.19 -5.76
C ARG A 84 24.00 -23.81 -5.11
N GLU A 85 23.43 -22.80 -5.75
CA GLU A 85 23.53 -21.41 -5.30
C GLU A 85 22.29 -20.96 -4.50
N LEU A 86 21.14 -21.61 -4.70
CA LEU A 86 19.87 -21.30 -4.04
C LEU A 86 19.62 -22.23 -2.84
N SER A 87 19.93 -21.77 -1.61
CA SER A 87 19.83 -22.55 -0.37
C SER A 87 18.40 -22.89 0.04
N HIS A 88 17.42 -22.11 -0.39
CA HIS A 88 16.01 -22.40 -0.16
C HIS A 88 15.44 -23.43 -1.15
N LEU A 89 16.23 -23.90 -2.13
CA LEU A 89 15.87 -24.95 -3.07
C LEU A 89 16.67 -26.24 -2.83
N PRO A 90 16.07 -27.42 -3.11
CA PRO A 90 14.68 -27.61 -3.53
C PRO A 90 13.69 -27.41 -2.38
N LEU A 91 12.52 -26.87 -2.68
CA LEU A 91 11.41 -26.77 -1.72
C LEU A 91 10.94 -28.18 -1.35
N LYS A 92 10.95 -28.50 -0.05
CA LYS A 92 10.38 -29.74 0.47
C LYS A 92 8.88 -29.58 0.62
N ILE A 93 8.13 -30.07 -0.37
CA ILE A 93 6.66 -30.07 -0.37
C ILE A 93 6.13 -31.50 -0.23
N PRO A 94 4.93 -31.69 0.37
CA PRO A 94 4.29 -33.00 0.42
C PRO A 94 4.06 -33.59 -0.97
N ALA A 95 4.19 -34.92 -1.10
CA ALA A 95 4.06 -35.60 -2.39
C ALA A 95 2.68 -35.38 -3.04
N PHE A 96 1.62 -35.31 -2.22
CA PHE A 96 0.26 -35.06 -2.68
C PHE A 96 0.07 -33.63 -3.22
N TRP A 97 0.74 -32.62 -2.66
CA TRP A 97 0.76 -31.25 -3.23
C TRP A 97 1.37 -31.22 -4.63
N ASN A 98 2.45 -31.97 -4.85
CA ASN A 98 3.04 -32.10 -6.18
C ASN A 98 2.14 -32.88 -7.16
N ALA A 99 1.29 -33.78 -6.66
CA ALA A 99 0.31 -34.47 -7.50
C ALA A 99 -0.81 -33.53 -7.95
N VAL A 100 -1.35 -32.70 -7.04
CA VAL A 100 -2.29 -31.62 -7.37
C VAL A 100 -1.68 -30.67 -8.40
N ARG A 101 -0.44 -30.18 -8.17
CA ARG A 101 0.26 -29.29 -9.10
C ARG A 101 0.37 -29.86 -10.52
N ARG A 102 0.68 -31.15 -10.65
CA ARG A 102 0.77 -31.83 -11.95
C ARG A 102 -0.58 -31.89 -12.65
N GLU A 103 -1.64 -32.24 -11.93
CA GLU A 103 -2.99 -32.26 -12.51
C GLU A 103 -3.45 -30.88 -12.97
N LEU A 104 -3.19 -29.84 -12.18
CA LEU A 104 -3.47 -28.45 -12.59
C LEU A 104 -2.67 -28.03 -13.82
N TYR A 105 -1.43 -28.52 -13.97
CA TYR A 105 -0.62 -28.28 -15.16
C TYR A 105 -1.20 -28.97 -16.40
N ASP A 106 -1.64 -30.21 -16.28
CA ASP A 106 -2.23 -30.97 -17.39
C ASP A 106 -3.54 -30.34 -17.88
N LEU A 107 -4.35 -29.79 -16.95
CA LEU A 107 -5.61 -29.09 -17.25
C LEU A 107 -5.43 -27.82 -18.09
N ARG A 108 -4.25 -27.19 -18.06
CA ARG A 108 -3.95 -25.96 -18.83
C ARG A 108 -4.16 -26.09 -20.33
N SER A 109 -4.03 -27.31 -20.84
CA SER A 109 -4.21 -27.62 -22.25
C SER A 109 -5.65 -27.39 -22.74
N GLY A 110 -6.63 -27.42 -21.84
CA GLY A 110 -8.05 -27.26 -22.18
C GLY A 110 -8.79 -26.17 -21.40
N LYS A 111 -8.21 -25.65 -20.31
CA LYS A 111 -8.84 -24.62 -19.46
C LYS A 111 -7.84 -23.53 -19.06
N ASN A 112 -8.29 -22.28 -19.05
CA ASN A 112 -7.51 -21.15 -18.56
C ASN A 112 -7.70 -20.87 -17.07
N TYR A 113 -8.84 -21.28 -16.52
CA TYR A 113 -9.20 -21.10 -15.12
C TYR A 113 -10.12 -22.24 -14.66
N ILE A 114 -10.26 -22.37 -13.34
CA ILE A 114 -11.23 -23.24 -12.66
C ILE A 114 -11.81 -22.49 -11.46
N ASP A 115 -12.95 -22.96 -10.95
CA ASP A 115 -13.47 -22.45 -9.67
C ASP A 115 -12.82 -23.15 -8.46
N PHE A 116 -13.11 -22.62 -7.26
CA PHE A 116 -12.54 -23.17 -6.02
C PHE A 116 -13.04 -24.59 -5.71
N ASN A 117 -14.26 -24.94 -6.12
CA ASN A 117 -14.81 -26.28 -5.89
C ASN A 117 -14.13 -27.33 -6.78
N GLU A 118 -13.84 -26.99 -8.04
CA GLU A 118 -13.02 -27.82 -8.93
C GLU A 118 -11.62 -28.03 -8.34
N PHE A 119 -10.98 -26.97 -7.83
CA PHE A 119 -9.69 -27.07 -7.16
C PHE A 119 -9.76 -27.95 -5.90
N LYS A 120 -10.80 -27.78 -5.08
CA LYS A 120 -11.08 -28.62 -3.91
C LYS A 120 -11.24 -30.09 -4.28
N ALA A 121 -11.97 -30.40 -5.36
CA ALA A 121 -12.13 -31.76 -5.84
C ALA A 121 -10.79 -32.39 -6.27
N ILE A 122 -9.92 -31.63 -6.93
CA ILE A 122 -8.56 -32.08 -7.30
C ILE A 122 -7.72 -32.33 -6.03
N CYS A 123 -7.80 -31.44 -5.04
CA CYS A 123 -7.12 -31.60 -3.75
C CYS A 123 -7.55 -32.89 -3.04
N VAL A 124 -8.86 -33.14 -2.95
CA VAL A 124 -9.44 -34.33 -2.32
C VAL A 124 -9.02 -35.60 -3.06
N LYS A 125 -9.05 -35.59 -4.39
CA LYS A 125 -8.60 -36.70 -5.24
C LYS A 125 -7.15 -37.13 -4.94
N HIS A 126 -6.27 -36.19 -4.61
CA HIS A 126 -4.86 -36.45 -4.30
C HIS A 126 -4.56 -36.67 -2.82
N GLY A 127 -5.59 -36.73 -1.96
CA GLY A 127 -5.45 -37.13 -0.56
C GLY A 127 -5.44 -36.00 0.47
N ILE A 128 -5.84 -34.78 0.09
CA ILE A 128 -6.17 -33.72 1.06
C ILE A 128 -7.58 -34.00 1.62
N ALA A 129 -7.76 -33.95 2.94
CA ALA A 129 -9.08 -34.18 3.52
C ALA A 129 -10.07 -33.10 3.07
N GLU A 130 -11.31 -33.47 2.73
CA GLU A 130 -12.33 -32.52 2.25
C GLU A 130 -12.63 -31.40 3.24
N THR A 131 -12.44 -31.67 4.54
CA THR A 131 -12.62 -30.72 5.64
C THR A 131 -11.42 -29.79 5.85
N ASP A 132 -10.27 -30.06 5.23
CA ASP A 132 -9.03 -29.31 5.43
C ASP A 132 -8.86 -28.20 4.37
N GLU A 133 -9.77 -27.23 4.39
CA GLU A 133 -9.70 -26.07 3.48
C GLU A 133 -8.46 -25.21 3.75
N THR A 134 -7.95 -25.20 4.98
CA THR A 134 -6.70 -24.50 5.32
C THR A 134 -5.54 -25.02 4.49
N GLN A 135 -5.35 -26.35 4.45
CA GLN A 135 -4.29 -26.95 3.63
C GLN A 135 -4.47 -26.69 2.13
N MET A 136 -5.71 -26.63 1.65
CA MET A 136 -6.01 -26.29 0.25
C MET A 136 -5.66 -24.83 -0.07
N ASN A 137 -6.01 -23.90 0.82
CA ASN A 137 -5.67 -22.49 0.69
C ASN A 137 -4.15 -22.27 0.76
N ASP A 138 -3.45 -22.93 1.68
CA ASP A 138 -1.99 -22.88 1.79
C ASP A 138 -1.30 -23.39 0.51
N LEU A 139 -1.80 -24.51 -0.04
CA LEU A 139 -1.31 -25.03 -1.32
C LEU A 139 -1.58 -24.03 -2.46
N SER A 140 -2.80 -23.49 -2.54
CA SER A 140 -3.15 -22.53 -3.58
C SER A 140 -2.29 -21.26 -3.50
N GLN A 141 -2.05 -20.76 -2.29
CA GLN A 141 -1.16 -19.63 -2.04
C GLN A 141 0.28 -19.93 -2.49
N LEU A 142 0.82 -21.10 -2.11
CA LEU A 142 2.15 -21.51 -2.56
C LEU A 142 2.25 -21.56 -4.08
N LEU A 143 1.22 -22.09 -4.76
CA LEU A 143 1.20 -22.16 -6.22
C LEU A 143 1.04 -20.77 -6.86
N HIS A 144 0.33 -19.84 -6.22
CA HIS A 144 0.25 -18.44 -6.61
C HIS A 144 1.62 -17.75 -6.49
N ASP A 145 2.28 -17.89 -5.33
CA ASP A 145 3.58 -17.29 -5.06
C ASP A 145 4.68 -17.81 -6.02
N LEU A 146 4.58 -19.08 -6.42
CA LEU A 146 5.47 -19.69 -7.41
C LEU A 146 5.14 -19.28 -8.87
N GLY A 147 4.07 -18.52 -9.10
CA GLY A 147 3.59 -18.14 -10.43
C GLY A 147 3.09 -19.34 -11.25
N VAL A 148 2.76 -20.45 -10.58
CA VAL A 148 2.15 -21.61 -11.24
C VAL A 148 0.73 -21.23 -11.62
N ILE A 149 -0.09 -20.81 -10.66
CA ILE A 149 -1.46 -20.32 -10.90
C ILE A 149 -1.54 -18.85 -10.48
N LEU A 150 -2.66 -18.17 -10.77
CA LEU A 150 -3.02 -16.94 -10.05
C LEU A 150 -4.30 -17.20 -9.27
N HIS A 151 -4.24 -17.00 -7.95
CA HIS A 151 -5.40 -17.13 -7.08
C HIS A 151 -5.29 -16.10 -5.96
N PHE A 152 -6.31 -15.26 -5.87
CA PHE A 152 -6.47 -14.20 -4.89
C PHE A 152 -7.57 -14.67 -3.93
N GLN A 153 -7.26 -14.77 -2.64
CA GLN A 153 -8.17 -15.37 -1.63
C GLN A 153 -9.24 -14.40 -1.13
N GLU A 154 -9.25 -13.17 -1.64
CA GLU A 154 -10.23 -12.13 -1.40
C GLU A 154 -11.63 -12.56 -1.88
N LEU A 155 -12.68 -12.12 -1.18
CA LEU A 155 -14.05 -12.61 -1.40
C LEU A 155 -14.53 -12.52 -2.86
N THR A 156 -14.09 -11.51 -3.60
CA THR A 156 -14.50 -11.26 -5.00
C THR A 156 -13.73 -12.10 -6.02
N LEU A 157 -12.63 -12.76 -5.63
CA LEU A 157 -11.72 -13.49 -6.49
C LEU A 157 -11.48 -14.94 -6.06
N ARG A 158 -11.93 -15.32 -4.85
CA ARG A 158 -11.75 -16.67 -4.28
C ARG A 158 -12.21 -17.81 -5.20
N ASP A 159 -13.28 -17.59 -5.96
CA ASP A 159 -13.81 -18.60 -6.89
C ASP A 159 -13.20 -18.51 -8.31
N PHE A 160 -12.10 -17.78 -8.47
CA PHE A 160 -11.42 -17.59 -9.76
C PHE A 160 -9.95 -17.95 -9.67
N ILE A 161 -9.64 -19.22 -9.97
CA ILE A 161 -8.27 -19.74 -9.99
C ILE A 161 -7.79 -19.80 -11.45
N VAL A 162 -6.89 -18.89 -11.82
CA VAL A 162 -6.31 -18.86 -13.16
C VAL A 162 -5.19 -19.90 -13.27
N LEU A 163 -5.39 -20.92 -14.11
CA LEU A 163 -4.40 -21.95 -14.40
C LEU A 163 -3.30 -21.47 -15.35
N ASN A 164 -3.65 -20.54 -16.25
CA ASN A 164 -2.75 -19.94 -17.24
C ASN A 164 -2.53 -18.44 -16.92
N PRO A 165 -1.53 -18.08 -16.08
CA PRO A 165 -1.26 -16.68 -15.74
C PRO A 165 -1.06 -15.77 -16.96
N GLU A 166 -0.43 -16.28 -18.02
CA GLU A 166 -0.21 -15.54 -19.27
C GLU A 166 -1.53 -15.12 -19.94
N TRP A 167 -2.56 -15.97 -19.90
CA TRP A 167 -3.88 -15.64 -20.45
C TRP A 167 -4.50 -14.44 -19.72
N ALA A 168 -4.43 -14.41 -18.39
CA ALA A 168 -4.94 -13.28 -17.60
C ALA A 168 -4.12 -12.01 -17.84
N VAL A 169 -2.79 -12.12 -17.89
CA VAL A 169 -1.89 -11.00 -18.18
C VAL A 169 -2.16 -10.41 -19.57
N ASN A 170 -2.37 -11.26 -20.59
CA ASN A 170 -2.72 -10.81 -21.93
C ASN A 170 -4.04 -10.04 -21.91
N ALA A 171 -5.07 -10.53 -21.20
CA ALA A 171 -6.35 -9.82 -21.08
C ALA A 171 -6.19 -8.39 -20.51
N VAL A 172 -5.30 -8.21 -19.52
CA VAL A 172 -4.98 -6.88 -18.98
C VAL A 172 -4.26 -6.02 -20.01
N TYR A 173 -3.29 -6.57 -20.75
CA TYR A 173 -2.57 -5.84 -21.79
C TYR A 173 -3.45 -5.41 -22.96
N GLU A 174 -4.42 -6.23 -23.36
CA GLU A 174 -5.39 -5.87 -24.41
C GLU A 174 -6.14 -4.59 -24.04
N VAL A 175 -6.50 -4.39 -22.77
CA VAL A 175 -7.12 -3.15 -22.29
C VAL A 175 -6.11 -2.01 -22.24
N LEU A 176 -4.97 -2.20 -21.58
CA LEU A 176 -4.01 -1.13 -21.35
C LEU A 176 -3.33 -0.59 -22.61
N ARG A 177 -3.28 -1.39 -23.68
CA ARG A 177 -2.74 -1.00 -24.99
C ARG A 177 -3.82 -0.64 -25.99
N HIS A 178 -5.09 -0.67 -25.59
CA HIS A 178 -6.17 -0.29 -26.48
C HIS A 178 -6.11 1.21 -26.77
N LYS A 179 -6.14 1.56 -28.06
CA LYS A 179 -6.02 2.94 -28.52
C LYS A 179 -7.04 3.88 -27.87
N GLU A 180 -8.30 3.42 -27.74
CA GLU A 180 -9.36 4.22 -27.13
C GLU A 180 -9.07 4.48 -25.64
N VAL A 181 -8.43 3.55 -24.91
CA VAL A 181 -8.06 3.74 -23.50
C VAL A 181 -6.93 4.75 -23.36
N GLU A 182 -5.94 4.68 -24.25
CA GLU A 182 -4.83 5.65 -24.31
C GLU A 182 -5.33 7.06 -24.63
N GLU A 183 -6.22 7.20 -25.63
CA GLU A 183 -6.83 8.48 -26.03
C GLU A 183 -7.67 9.11 -24.90
N HIS A 184 -8.34 8.28 -24.09
CA HIS A 184 -9.08 8.71 -22.90
C HIS A 184 -8.21 8.80 -21.63
N GLN A 185 -6.88 8.75 -21.77
CA GLN A 185 -5.92 8.92 -20.67
C GLN A 185 -6.17 7.92 -19.53
N GLY A 186 -6.34 6.65 -19.87
CA GLY A 186 -6.54 5.58 -18.89
C GLY A 186 -7.95 5.49 -18.30
N ARG A 187 -8.92 6.27 -18.80
CA ARG A 187 -10.33 6.21 -18.38
C ARG A 187 -11.14 5.33 -19.32
N PHE A 188 -11.89 4.40 -18.77
CA PHE A 188 -12.74 3.49 -19.53
C PHE A 188 -13.96 3.07 -18.72
N ASP A 189 -15.04 2.68 -19.40
CA ASP A 189 -16.23 2.15 -18.76
C ASP A 189 -16.40 0.64 -19.05
N LYS A 190 -17.43 0.05 -18.45
CA LYS A 190 -17.72 -1.37 -18.61
C LYS A 190 -18.10 -1.74 -20.05
N GLU A 191 -18.74 -0.83 -20.78
CA GLU A 191 -19.14 -1.08 -22.17
C GLU A 191 -17.91 -1.15 -23.10
N MET A 192 -16.94 -0.24 -22.90
CA MET A 192 -15.67 -0.28 -23.61
C MET A 192 -14.92 -1.58 -23.32
N LEU A 193 -14.79 -1.98 -22.04
CA LEU A 193 -14.14 -3.25 -21.67
C LEU A 193 -14.80 -4.44 -22.36
N GLN A 194 -16.13 -4.48 -22.37
CA GLN A 194 -16.89 -5.53 -23.05
C GLN A 194 -16.56 -5.58 -24.55
N ARG A 195 -16.47 -4.43 -25.23
CA ARG A 195 -16.07 -4.39 -26.66
C ARG A 195 -14.67 -4.95 -26.87
N VAL A 196 -13.68 -4.40 -26.15
CA VAL A 196 -12.26 -4.80 -26.26
C VAL A 196 -12.10 -6.31 -26.04
N TRP A 197 -12.70 -6.85 -24.99
CA TRP A 197 -12.56 -8.26 -24.67
C TRP A 197 -13.40 -9.20 -25.54
N THR A 198 -14.52 -8.74 -26.09
CA THR A 198 -15.29 -9.54 -27.05
C THR A 198 -14.50 -9.73 -28.35
N ASP A 199 -13.78 -8.70 -28.81
CA ASP A 199 -12.90 -8.79 -29.97
C ASP A 199 -11.75 -9.78 -29.74
N CYS A 200 -11.32 -9.94 -28.49
CA CYS A 200 -10.32 -10.92 -28.05
C CYS A 200 -10.92 -12.28 -27.63
N GLN A 201 -12.21 -12.53 -27.91
CA GLN A 201 -12.92 -13.80 -27.65
C GLN A 201 -13.10 -14.19 -26.17
N PHE A 202 -13.01 -13.24 -25.23
CA PHE A 202 -13.36 -13.50 -23.83
C PHE A 202 -14.89 -13.48 -23.64
N THR A 203 -15.40 -14.46 -22.91
CA THR A 203 -16.81 -14.59 -22.54
C THR A 203 -17.22 -13.54 -21.49
N PRO A 204 -18.52 -13.20 -21.37
CA PRO A 204 -18.99 -12.25 -20.35
C PRO A 204 -18.65 -12.64 -18.90
N PHE A 205 -18.57 -13.94 -18.63
CA PHE A 205 -18.15 -14.47 -17.32
C PHE A 205 -16.68 -14.16 -17.06
N GLU A 206 -15.80 -14.45 -18.01
CA GLU A 206 -14.35 -14.16 -17.92
C GLU A 206 -14.11 -12.65 -17.77
N GLN A 207 -14.79 -11.83 -18.57
CA GLN A 207 -14.67 -10.37 -18.52
C GLN A 207 -14.94 -9.81 -17.11
N SER A 208 -15.97 -10.32 -16.42
CA SER A 208 -16.30 -9.85 -15.08
C SER A 208 -15.23 -10.20 -14.04
N HIS A 209 -14.66 -11.42 -14.13
CA HIS A 209 -13.59 -11.86 -13.22
C HIS A 209 -12.25 -11.20 -13.54
N LEU A 210 -11.93 -11.01 -14.82
CA LEU A 210 -10.74 -10.29 -15.25
C LEU A 210 -10.79 -8.81 -14.84
N LEU A 211 -11.97 -8.19 -14.87
CA LEU A 211 -12.15 -6.85 -14.33
C LEU A 211 -11.89 -6.81 -12.83
N ASN A 212 -12.48 -7.72 -12.04
CA ASN A 212 -12.20 -7.80 -10.61
C ASN A 212 -10.71 -8.03 -10.32
N LEU A 213 -10.04 -8.86 -11.13
CA LEU A 213 -8.61 -9.13 -11.03
C LEU A 213 -7.76 -7.86 -11.26
N MET A 214 -8.22 -6.90 -12.06
CA MET A 214 -7.51 -5.65 -12.29
C MET A 214 -7.65 -4.64 -11.13
N LEU A 215 -8.60 -4.83 -10.21
CA LEU A 215 -8.90 -3.88 -9.13
C LEU A 215 -7.94 -4.01 -7.94
N LYS A 216 -8.23 -3.23 -6.88
CA LYS A 216 -7.45 -3.12 -5.63
C LYS A 216 -7.16 -4.47 -4.96
N ASP A 217 -8.10 -5.39 -4.99
CA ASP A 217 -8.00 -6.70 -4.33
C ASP A 217 -7.28 -7.77 -5.18
N GLY A 218 -6.84 -7.40 -6.40
CA GLY A 218 -6.10 -8.27 -7.31
C GLY A 218 -4.73 -7.69 -7.68
N LEU A 219 -4.63 -7.17 -8.89
CA LEU A 219 -3.36 -6.69 -9.47
C LEU A 219 -3.09 -5.20 -9.24
N GLU A 220 -4.03 -4.45 -8.66
CA GLU A 220 -3.94 -3.00 -8.43
C GLU A 220 -3.63 -2.20 -9.72
N VAL A 221 -4.23 -2.60 -10.84
CA VAL A 221 -4.00 -2.03 -12.18
C VAL A 221 -4.91 -0.84 -12.45
N CYS A 222 -6.14 -0.89 -11.95
CA CYS A 222 -7.11 0.19 -12.04
C CYS A 222 -7.99 0.24 -10.80
N PHE A 223 -8.80 1.29 -10.71
CA PHE A 223 -9.80 1.43 -9.65
C PHE A 223 -11.12 1.91 -10.23
N LYS A 224 -12.20 1.59 -9.52
CA LYS A 224 -13.55 2.04 -9.85
C LYS A 224 -13.75 3.48 -9.37
N ALA A 225 -14.32 4.33 -10.21
CA ALA A 225 -14.59 5.72 -9.90
C ALA A 225 -15.96 6.16 -10.43
N LYS A 226 -16.41 7.32 -9.95
CA LYS A 226 -17.58 8.02 -10.51
C LYS A 226 -17.14 9.40 -10.99
N GLU A 227 -17.15 9.60 -12.30
CA GLU A 227 -16.89 10.89 -12.94
C GLU A 227 -18.11 11.33 -13.76
N ASN A 228 -18.51 12.60 -13.68
CA ASN A 228 -19.67 13.16 -14.37
C ASN A 228 -20.95 12.33 -14.20
N ASN A 229 -21.18 11.85 -12.98
CA ASN A 229 -22.27 10.93 -12.60
C ASN A 229 -22.28 9.57 -13.31
N ARG A 230 -21.21 9.20 -14.00
CA ARG A 230 -21.03 7.90 -14.65
C ARG A 230 -20.02 7.06 -13.90
N GLU A 231 -20.32 5.77 -13.81
CA GLU A 231 -19.39 4.78 -13.30
C GLU A 231 -18.32 4.50 -14.36
N ILE A 232 -17.07 4.66 -13.97
CA ILE A 232 -15.90 4.43 -14.84
C ILE A 232 -14.81 3.69 -14.05
N TYR A 233 -13.76 3.32 -14.77
CA TYR A 233 -12.52 2.78 -14.24
C TYR A 233 -11.36 3.65 -14.69
N ILE A 234 -10.35 3.78 -13.84
CA ILE A 234 -9.17 4.60 -14.10
C ILE A 234 -7.92 3.75 -13.88
N ALA A 235 -7.06 3.64 -14.90
CA ALA A 235 -5.75 3.03 -14.84
C ALA A 235 -4.67 4.11 -14.60
N PRO A 236 -4.11 4.24 -13.37
CA PRO A 236 -3.21 5.35 -13.02
C PRO A 236 -1.99 5.51 -13.93
N GLN A 237 -1.44 4.40 -14.42
CA GLN A 237 -0.26 4.32 -15.28
C GLN A 237 -0.46 4.87 -16.70
N LEU A 238 -1.71 5.16 -17.09
CA LEU A 238 -2.05 5.77 -18.39
C LEU A 238 -2.57 7.20 -18.25
N LEU A 239 -2.59 7.73 -17.02
CA LEU A 239 -2.96 9.12 -16.77
C LEU A 239 -1.88 10.07 -17.32
N PRO A 240 -2.19 11.35 -17.50
CA PRO A 240 -1.19 12.35 -17.83
C PRO A 240 -0.10 12.39 -16.76
N GLU A 241 1.15 12.62 -17.16
CA GLU A 241 2.29 12.62 -16.23
C GLU A 241 2.22 13.77 -15.20
N ARG A 242 1.66 14.91 -15.61
CA ARG A 242 1.72 16.17 -14.86
C ARG A 242 0.41 16.49 -14.16
N ARG A 243 0.52 17.15 -13.01
CA ARG A 243 -0.61 17.78 -12.32
C ARG A 243 -1.40 18.68 -13.28
N PRO A 244 -2.74 18.63 -13.26
CA PRO A 244 -3.57 19.59 -13.98
C PRO A 244 -3.22 21.04 -13.59
N PRO A 245 -2.96 21.94 -14.56
CA PRO A 245 -2.51 23.31 -14.28
C PRO A 245 -3.56 24.17 -13.55
N GLU A 246 -4.83 23.77 -13.65
CA GLU A 246 -5.99 24.45 -13.07
C GLU A 246 -6.21 24.11 -11.59
N LEU A 247 -5.33 23.29 -11.00
CA LEU A 247 -5.37 22.89 -9.60
C LEU A 247 -4.42 23.78 -8.76
N PRO A 248 -4.91 24.88 -8.16
CA PRO A 248 -4.10 25.69 -7.27
C PRO A 248 -3.76 24.89 -6.01
N TRP A 249 -2.47 24.80 -5.72
CA TRP A 249 -1.92 24.27 -4.46
C TRP A 249 -0.70 25.11 -4.10
N PRO A 250 -0.49 25.51 -2.82
CA PRO A 250 -1.20 25.08 -1.62
C PRO A 250 -2.58 25.74 -1.43
N PRO A 251 -3.47 25.13 -0.63
CA PRO A 251 -4.70 25.77 -0.18
C PRO A 251 -4.41 26.90 0.83
N GLN A 252 -5.41 27.73 1.13
CA GLN A 252 -5.31 28.72 2.21
C GLN A 252 -5.29 28.01 3.56
N GLY A 253 -4.21 28.18 4.35
CA GLY A 253 -4.13 27.60 5.69
C GLY A 253 -2.73 27.11 6.08
N ALA A 254 -2.64 26.46 7.25
CA ALA A 254 -1.42 25.82 7.71
C ALA A 254 -1.18 24.50 6.97
N LEU A 255 0.05 24.29 6.52
CA LEU A 255 0.45 23.13 5.73
C LEU A 255 1.41 22.24 6.53
N LEU A 256 1.05 20.98 6.69
CA LEU A 256 1.94 19.94 7.19
C LEU A 256 2.64 19.32 5.97
N ARG A 257 3.99 19.31 5.95
CA ARG A 257 4.76 18.68 4.87
C ARG A 257 5.54 17.48 5.38
N TYR A 258 5.60 16.44 4.55
CA TYR A 258 6.36 15.22 4.80
C TYR A 258 6.95 14.70 3.48
N THR A 259 8.12 14.11 3.50
CA THR A 259 8.75 13.64 2.26
C THR A 259 9.43 12.29 2.44
N PHE A 260 9.20 11.40 1.48
CA PHE A 260 10.02 10.21 1.27
C PHE A 260 11.03 10.51 0.17
N GLN A 261 12.31 10.23 0.41
CA GLN A 261 13.37 10.37 -0.57
C GLN A 261 13.98 9.01 -0.92
N TYR A 262 14.09 8.74 -2.21
CA TYR A 262 14.51 7.45 -2.73
C TYR A 262 15.82 7.60 -3.51
N PRO A 263 16.90 6.91 -3.09
CA PRO A 263 18.10 6.71 -3.92
C PRO A 263 17.77 6.04 -5.27
N PHE A 264 16.73 5.20 -5.26
CA PHE A 264 16.16 4.57 -6.44
C PHE A 264 14.67 4.29 -6.19
N MET A 265 13.81 4.73 -7.10
CA MET A 265 12.36 4.54 -6.99
C MET A 265 11.87 3.65 -8.14
N PRO A 266 11.38 2.42 -7.87
CA PRO A 266 10.77 1.58 -8.89
C PRO A 266 9.46 2.20 -9.37
N LYS A 267 9.11 1.93 -10.63
CA LYS A 267 7.79 2.30 -11.15
C LYS A 267 6.67 1.57 -10.40
N GLY A 268 5.52 2.22 -10.26
CA GLY A 268 4.30 1.62 -9.73
C GLY A 268 3.97 1.95 -8.28
N ILE A 269 4.88 2.55 -7.50
CA ILE A 269 4.57 2.96 -6.10
C ILE A 269 3.39 3.94 -6.07
N ILE A 270 3.44 5.01 -6.87
CA ILE A 270 2.34 5.99 -6.94
C ILE A 270 1.06 5.38 -7.50
N GLY A 271 1.14 4.58 -8.57
CA GLY A 271 -0.03 3.92 -9.15
C GLY A 271 -0.77 3.04 -8.14
N ARG A 272 -0.04 2.21 -7.38
CA ARG A 272 -0.62 1.39 -6.31
C ARG A 272 -1.16 2.24 -5.17
N LEU A 273 -0.47 3.32 -4.80
CA LEU A 273 -0.96 4.22 -3.76
C LEU A 273 -2.29 4.87 -4.17
N ILE A 274 -2.40 5.31 -5.42
CA ILE A 274 -3.64 5.84 -6.00
C ILE A 274 -4.75 4.78 -5.93
N VAL A 275 -4.49 3.55 -6.35
CA VAL A 275 -5.50 2.47 -6.28
C VAL A 275 -5.91 2.17 -4.84
N ARG A 276 -4.97 2.13 -3.89
CA ARG A 276 -5.29 1.85 -2.48
C ARG A 276 -6.12 2.94 -1.81
N LEU A 277 -5.87 4.20 -2.18
CA LEU A 277 -6.50 5.40 -1.61
C LEU A 277 -7.62 5.97 -2.50
N HIS A 278 -8.07 5.24 -3.53
CA HIS A 278 -8.97 5.77 -4.55
C HIS A 278 -10.31 6.31 -4.03
N GLU A 279 -10.81 5.74 -2.93
CA GLU A 279 -12.07 6.13 -2.30
C GLU A 279 -12.01 7.55 -1.72
N HIS A 280 -10.81 8.00 -1.34
CA HIS A 280 -10.56 9.32 -0.78
C HIS A 280 -10.12 10.35 -1.83
N LEU A 281 -10.06 9.98 -3.13
CA LEU A 281 -9.68 10.93 -4.18
C LEU A 281 -10.71 12.06 -4.28
N GLU A 282 -10.22 13.30 -4.25
CA GLU A 282 -11.06 14.48 -4.45
C GLU A 282 -11.68 14.47 -5.85
N THR A 283 -12.96 14.81 -5.91
CA THR A 283 -13.67 15.05 -7.18
C THR A 283 -13.88 16.54 -7.36
N ARG A 284 -13.42 17.11 -8.48
CA ARG A 284 -13.67 18.50 -8.86
C ARG A 284 -14.15 18.58 -10.30
N ASP A 285 -15.15 19.41 -10.55
CA ASP A 285 -15.77 19.57 -11.87
C ASP A 285 -16.17 18.21 -12.51
N GLY A 286 -16.65 17.30 -11.65
CA GLY A 286 -17.06 15.96 -12.04
C GLY A 286 -15.92 14.99 -12.35
N LYS A 287 -14.64 15.33 -12.14
CA LYS A 287 -13.49 14.44 -12.40
C LYS A 287 -12.66 14.20 -11.15
N LYS A 288 -12.01 13.04 -11.06
CA LYS A 288 -11.05 12.73 -10.01
C LYS A 288 -9.75 13.50 -10.23
N LEU A 289 -9.25 14.14 -9.17
CA LEU A 289 -7.99 14.88 -9.18
C LEU A 289 -6.80 13.95 -9.02
N VAL A 290 -6.43 13.30 -10.12
CA VAL A 290 -5.39 12.28 -10.17
C VAL A 290 -4.63 12.34 -11.50
N TRP A 291 -3.32 12.10 -11.44
CA TRP A 291 -2.39 12.03 -12.57
C TRP A 291 -1.36 10.92 -12.32
N GLU A 292 -0.53 10.56 -13.30
CA GLU A 292 0.40 9.41 -13.20
C GLU A 292 1.32 9.51 -11.98
N LYS A 293 1.71 10.75 -11.65
CA LYS A 293 2.68 11.07 -10.59
C LYS A 293 2.05 11.62 -9.32
N GLY A 294 0.74 11.65 -9.18
CA GLY A 294 0.16 12.20 -7.96
C GLY A 294 -1.34 12.26 -7.92
N MET A 295 -1.84 12.72 -6.78
CA MET A 295 -3.26 12.81 -6.50
C MET A 295 -3.55 13.85 -5.45
N VAL A 296 -4.82 14.30 -5.42
CA VAL A 296 -5.39 15.01 -4.29
C VAL A 296 -6.40 14.13 -3.59
N ILE A 297 -6.24 14.06 -2.27
CA ILE A 297 -7.09 13.32 -1.37
C ILE A 297 -7.93 14.31 -0.57
N ASP A 298 -9.22 14.02 -0.45
CA ASP A 298 -10.16 14.66 0.45
C ASP A 298 -10.47 13.68 1.59
N ASN A 299 -9.97 14.00 2.79
CA ASN A 299 -9.84 13.05 3.88
C ASN A 299 -10.95 13.16 4.92
N GLN A 300 -12.13 13.64 4.51
CA GLN A 300 -13.22 14.02 5.41
C GLN A 300 -12.73 15.11 6.41
N ASP A 301 -13.64 15.74 7.17
CA ASP A 301 -13.27 16.76 8.17
C ASP A 301 -12.48 17.99 7.63
N ASP A 302 -12.81 18.47 6.42
CA ASP A 302 -12.18 19.63 5.76
C ASP A 302 -10.64 19.51 5.60
N CYS A 303 -10.12 18.28 5.60
CA CYS A 303 -8.71 18.00 5.42
C CYS A 303 -8.41 17.54 3.99
N ARG A 304 -7.47 18.20 3.32
CA ARG A 304 -7.02 17.90 1.96
C ARG A 304 -5.54 17.58 1.94
N ALA A 305 -5.16 16.56 1.17
CA ALA A 305 -3.76 16.18 1.02
C ALA A 305 -3.37 16.07 -0.45
N LEU A 306 -2.22 16.66 -0.79
CA LEU A 306 -1.54 16.47 -2.06
C LEU A 306 -0.42 15.44 -1.88
N VAL A 307 -0.41 14.42 -2.72
CA VAL A 307 0.69 13.46 -2.82
C VAL A 307 1.27 13.55 -4.22
N GLU A 308 2.58 13.77 -4.35
CA GLU A 308 3.23 13.90 -5.65
C GLU A 308 4.65 13.31 -5.69
N GLU A 309 4.93 12.56 -6.75
CA GLU A 309 6.28 12.20 -7.17
C GLU A 309 6.95 13.40 -7.84
N THR A 310 8.06 13.83 -7.25
CA THR A 310 8.91 14.90 -7.77
C THR A 310 10.38 14.46 -7.76
N GLU A 311 11.27 15.38 -8.09
CA GLU A 311 12.71 15.17 -8.02
C GLU A 311 13.34 16.28 -7.21
N ASP A 312 14.30 15.92 -6.36
CA ASP A 312 15.14 16.88 -5.66
C ASP A 312 16.06 17.57 -6.69
N VAL A 313 15.89 18.88 -6.86
CA VAL A 313 16.60 19.66 -7.88
C VAL A 313 18.12 19.63 -7.71
N LYS A 314 18.62 19.44 -6.48
CA LYS A 314 20.06 19.47 -6.18
C LYS A 314 20.71 18.11 -6.40
N THR A 315 20.01 17.04 -6.02
CA THR A 315 20.56 15.67 -5.99
C THR A 315 20.07 14.78 -7.12
N GLY A 316 19.00 15.16 -7.82
CA GLY A 316 18.33 14.34 -8.83
C GLY A 316 17.58 13.13 -8.25
N LEU A 317 17.45 13.05 -6.92
CA LEU A 317 16.81 11.91 -6.26
C LEU A 317 15.29 12.03 -6.31
N LYS A 318 14.61 10.90 -6.51
CA LYS A 318 13.14 10.85 -6.54
C LYS A 318 12.57 11.09 -5.16
N LEU A 319 11.50 11.88 -5.11
CA LEU A 319 10.81 12.25 -3.88
C LEU A 319 9.33 11.89 -4.02
N ILE A 320 8.71 11.38 -2.96
CA ILE A 320 7.27 11.45 -2.78
C ILE A 320 7.01 12.53 -1.72
N LYS A 321 6.48 13.67 -2.17
CA LYS A 321 6.10 14.78 -1.30
C LYS A 321 4.63 14.62 -0.90
N ILE A 322 4.36 14.77 0.39
CA ILE A 322 3.03 14.78 0.96
C ILE A 322 2.84 16.13 1.63
N GLU A 323 1.81 16.85 1.22
CA GLU A 323 1.42 18.11 1.82
C GLU A 323 -0.03 18.03 2.26
N VAL A 324 -0.30 18.30 3.54
CA VAL A 324 -1.63 18.15 4.14
C VAL A 324 -2.07 19.49 4.69
N SER A 325 -3.25 19.93 4.28
CA SER A 325 -3.93 21.12 4.79
C SER A 325 -5.22 20.70 5.47
N GLY A 326 -5.50 21.32 6.61
CA GLY A 326 -6.71 21.05 7.38
C GLY A 326 -6.81 22.06 8.52
N PRO A 327 -7.96 22.15 9.20
CA PRO A 327 -8.20 23.17 10.20
C PRO A 327 -7.30 22.98 11.43
N THR A 328 -7.22 21.76 11.96
CA THR A 328 -6.44 21.45 13.17
C THR A 328 -5.13 20.70 12.88
N PRO A 329 -4.08 20.84 13.72
CA PRO A 329 -2.89 19.99 13.66
C PRO A 329 -3.23 18.50 13.73
N GLU A 330 -4.18 18.11 14.56
CA GLU A 330 -4.59 16.72 14.78
C GLU A 330 -5.13 16.08 13.50
N GLU A 331 -6.09 16.71 12.81
CA GLU A 331 -6.64 16.22 11.53
C GLU A 331 -5.57 16.08 10.45
N ARG A 332 -4.65 17.07 10.36
CA ARG A 332 -3.53 17.00 9.41
C ARG A 332 -2.61 15.80 9.69
N ARG A 333 -2.36 15.49 10.96
CA ARG A 333 -1.56 14.32 11.37
C ARG A 333 -2.27 13.01 11.07
N TYR A 334 -3.59 12.92 11.32
CA TYR A 334 -4.37 11.73 10.97
C TYR A 334 -4.33 11.45 9.46
N ALA A 335 -4.54 12.48 8.64
CA ALA A 335 -4.47 12.34 7.19
C ALA A 335 -3.07 11.93 6.70
N LEU A 336 -2.01 12.53 7.27
CA LEU A 336 -0.64 12.08 6.97
C LEU A 336 -0.43 10.61 7.36
N ARG A 337 -0.92 10.19 8.52
CA ARG A 337 -0.76 8.82 9.01
C ARG A 337 -1.38 7.82 8.03
N ASP A 338 -2.57 8.07 7.52
CA ASP A 338 -3.25 7.12 6.63
C ASP A 338 -2.52 6.99 5.29
N ILE A 339 -2.03 8.10 4.73
CA ILE A 339 -1.21 8.11 3.51
C ILE A 339 0.12 7.39 3.73
N THR A 340 0.81 7.72 4.83
CA THR A 340 2.13 7.13 5.15
C THR A 340 2.00 5.64 5.48
N GLN A 341 0.93 5.21 6.13
CA GLN A 341 0.63 3.80 6.38
C GLN A 341 0.42 3.05 5.06
N ALA A 342 -0.37 3.59 4.14
CA ALA A 342 -0.59 2.99 2.83
C ALA A 342 0.73 2.86 2.02
N LEU A 343 1.57 3.90 2.02
CA LEU A 343 2.90 3.86 1.41
C LEU A 343 3.82 2.81 2.06
N ASN A 344 3.86 2.77 3.39
CA ASN A 344 4.68 1.80 4.12
C ASN A 344 4.25 0.36 3.85
N ASN A 345 2.94 0.10 3.73
CA ASN A 345 2.42 -1.22 3.34
C ASN A 345 2.89 -1.59 1.93
N ILE A 346 2.80 -0.67 0.95
CA ILE A 346 3.31 -0.89 -0.41
C ILE A 346 4.81 -1.21 -0.38
N HIS A 347 5.61 -0.43 0.35
CA HIS A 347 7.04 -0.69 0.48
C HIS A 347 7.30 -2.10 1.04
N LYS A 348 6.60 -2.50 2.11
CA LYS A 348 6.81 -3.79 2.76
C LYS A 348 6.37 -4.97 1.88
N GLU A 349 5.20 -4.88 1.27
CA GLU A 349 4.58 -5.98 0.51
C GLU A 349 5.19 -6.12 -0.89
N SER A 350 5.52 -5.00 -1.54
CA SER A 350 5.88 -4.98 -2.96
C SER A 350 7.38 -4.77 -3.21
N PHE A 351 8.05 -4.06 -2.31
CA PHE A 351 9.42 -3.58 -2.52
C PHE A 351 10.25 -3.73 -1.25
N ALA A 352 10.31 -4.93 -0.72
CA ALA A 352 10.70 -5.12 0.66
C ALA A 352 12.16 -4.70 0.99
N ASN A 353 13.04 -4.68 -0.03
CA ASN A 353 14.42 -4.17 0.09
C ASN A 353 14.59 -2.70 -0.28
N LEU A 354 13.50 -1.96 -0.51
CA LEU A 354 13.54 -0.57 -0.94
C LEU A 354 14.19 0.28 0.15
N LYS A 355 15.23 1.01 -0.24
CA LYS A 355 15.86 2.00 0.62
C LYS A 355 15.23 3.36 0.36
N PHE A 356 14.83 4.02 1.42
CA PHE A 356 14.29 5.36 1.39
C PHE A 356 14.56 6.04 2.72
N GLU A 357 14.64 7.38 2.70
CA GLU A 357 14.70 8.20 3.90
C GLU A 357 13.43 9.02 4.03
N GLN A 358 12.92 9.15 5.25
CA GLN A 358 11.82 10.04 5.57
C GLN A 358 12.37 11.38 6.04
N LYS A 359 11.77 12.48 5.62
CA LYS A 359 12.27 13.82 5.89
C LYS A 359 11.18 14.75 6.42
N LEU A 360 11.55 15.55 7.41
CA LEU A 360 10.71 16.57 8.00
C LEU A 360 11.21 17.97 7.60
N PRO A 361 10.33 18.91 7.25
CA PRO A 361 10.72 20.30 7.03
C PRO A 361 11.12 20.96 8.36
N CYS A 362 12.05 21.90 8.31
CA CYS A 362 12.39 22.74 9.44
C CYS A 362 11.22 23.68 9.81
N CYS A 363 11.00 23.88 11.11
CA CYS A 363 9.95 24.76 11.65
C CYS A 363 10.41 26.21 11.92
N CYS A 364 11.63 26.59 11.52
CA CYS A 364 12.12 27.96 11.74
C CYS A 364 11.32 29.01 10.95
N SER A 365 11.44 30.28 11.35
CA SER A 365 10.68 31.40 10.80
C SER A 365 10.85 31.60 9.28
N ILE A 366 12.00 31.21 8.73
CA ILE A 366 12.30 31.24 7.30
C ILE A 366 11.67 30.03 6.58
N CYS A 367 11.86 28.83 7.13
CA CYS A 367 11.43 27.59 6.48
C CYS A 367 9.91 27.45 6.42
N ILE A 368 9.18 27.92 7.43
CA ILE A 368 7.71 27.88 7.46
C ILE A 368 7.07 28.68 6.32
N LYS A 369 7.75 29.72 5.81
CA LYS A 369 7.26 30.59 4.73
C LYS A 369 7.86 30.23 3.36
N SER A 370 8.79 29.27 3.32
CA SER A 370 9.52 28.91 2.12
C SER A 370 8.83 27.75 1.41
N ASP A 371 8.76 27.81 0.07
CA ASP A 371 8.36 26.66 -0.76
C ASP A 371 9.45 25.59 -0.83
N ASP A 372 10.68 25.95 -0.50
CA ASP A 372 11.83 25.05 -0.36
C ASP A 372 12.39 25.21 1.07
N PRO A 373 11.86 24.53 2.10
CA PRO A 373 12.43 24.59 3.45
C PRO A 373 13.73 23.77 3.55
N ASN A 374 14.49 23.95 4.62
CA ASN A 374 15.51 22.96 4.99
C ASN A 374 14.81 21.69 5.45
N PHE A 375 15.32 20.52 5.09
CA PHE A 375 14.76 19.23 5.48
C PHE A 375 15.76 18.45 6.36
N PHE A 376 15.24 17.73 7.34
CA PHE A 376 16.01 16.87 8.22
C PHE A 376 15.60 15.41 8.06
N ASP A 377 16.60 14.53 7.99
CA ASP A 377 16.38 13.09 7.91
C ASP A 377 15.82 12.58 9.25
N LEU A 378 14.67 11.91 9.18
CA LEU A 378 13.98 11.40 10.35
C LEU A 378 14.83 10.37 11.12
N SER A 379 15.64 9.59 10.42
CA SER A 379 16.60 8.64 10.99
C SER A 379 17.66 9.33 11.85
N ILE A 380 18.15 10.50 11.42
CA ILE A 380 19.07 11.34 12.19
C ILE A 380 18.33 11.92 13.40
N LEU A 381 17.13 12.48 13.22
CA LEU A 381 16.36 13.07 14.32
C LEU A 381 16.07 12.05 15.44
N LYS A 382 15.70 10.81 15.09
CA LYS A 382 15.38 9.73 16.05
C LYS A 382 16.58 9.24 16.86
N THR A 383 17.79 9.30 16.29
CA THR A 383 19.01 8.79 16.94
C THR A 383 19.83 9.89 17.62
N ARG A 384 19.45 11.15 17.43
CA ARG A 384 20.15 12.31 17.96
C ARG A 384 20.01 12.41 19.48
N LYS A 385 21.15 12.65 20.14
CA LYS A 385 21.21 12.85 21.61
C LYS A 385 21.01 14.31 22.05
N LYS A 386 21.29 15.27 21.16
CA LYS A 386 21.13 16.71 21.44
C LYS A 386 19.68 17.14 21.17
N PRO A 387 19.09 18.00 22.00
CA PRO A 387 17.69 18.41 21.87
C PRO A 387 17.45 19.41 20.73
N SER A 388 18.49 20.03 20.18
CA SER A 388 18.39 20.97 19.07
C SER A 388 19.17 20.50 17.84
N ILE A 389 18.80 20.99 16.68
CA ILE A 389 19.50 20.83 15.40
C ILE A 389 19.51 22.16 14.65
N GLU A 390 20.67 22.51 14.07
CA GLU A 390 20.84 23.76 13.34
C GLU A 390 20.19 23.69 11.95
N CYS A 391 19.45 24.74 11.59
CA CYS A 391 18.89 24.90 10.26
C CYS A 391 19.95 25.43 9.28
N THR A 392 20.20 24.73 8.18
CA THR A 392 21.20 25.17 7.18
C THR A 392 20.81 26.42 6.38
N LYS A 393 19.55 26.89 6.52
CA LYS A 393 19.05 28.07 5.81
C LYS A 393 18.97 29.32 6.69
N SER A 394 18.54 29.18 7.94
CA SER A 394 18.44 30.31 8.87
C SER A 394 19.58 30.36 9.88
N GLU A 395 20.38 29.30 9.97
CA GLU A 395 21.44 29.11 10.98
C GLU A 395 20.91 29.07 12.43
N ASP A 396 19.58 29.06 12.61
CA ASP A 396 18.94 28.92 13.92
C ASP A 396 18.97 27.47 14.39
N ASP A 397 19.22 27.28 15.69
CA ASP A 397 18.96 26.02 16.38
C ASP A 397 17.45 25.84 16.60
N VAL A 398 16.87 24.80 15.99
CA VAL A 398 15.47 24.39 16.24
C VAL A 398 15.42 23.19 17.18
N LEU A 399 14.43 23.15 18.07
CA LEU A 399 14.23 21.99 18.94
C LEU A 399 13.73 20.80 18.11
N VAL A 400 14.36 19.64 18.33
CA VAL A 400 14.00 18.39 17.67
C VAL A 400 12.57 17.98 18.00
N GLN A 401 12.11 18.24 19.23
CA GLN A 401 10.73 17.95 19.63
C GLN A 401 9.71 18.78 18.83
N ASP A 402 9.98 20.05 18.54
CA ASP A 402 9.06 20.89 17.76
C ASP A 402 8.90 20.38 16.32
N LEU A 403 9.95 19.78 15.75
CA LEU A 403 9.88 19.12 14.44
C LEU A 403 8.99 17.87 14.49
N PHE A 404 9.11 17.08 15.57
CA PHE A 404 8.25 15.92 15.78
C PHE A 404 6.81 16.34 16.04
N ASP A 405 6.57 17.28 16.95
CA ASP A 405 5.23 17.77 17.27
C ASP A 405 4.56 18.40 16.04
N GLY A 406 5.30 19.03 15.13
CA GLY A 406 4.75 19.53 13.87
C GLY A 406 4.12 18.46 12.96
N VAL A 407 4.51 17.18 13.13
CA VAL A 407 4.23 16.10 12.17
C VAL A 407 3.63 14.84 12.79
N PHE A 408 4.01 14.51 14.01
CA PHE A 408 3.61 13.35 14.78
C PHE A 408 2.89 13.81 16.03
N ALA A 409 1.83 13.09 16.41
CA ALA A 409 1.20 13.31 17.70
C ALA A 409 2.04 12.61 18.77
N ASP A 410 2.04 13.18 19.98
CA ASP A 410 2.66 12.62 21.17
C ASP A 410 2.04 11.22 21.44
N GLU A 411 2.70 10.13 21.02
CA GLU A 411 2.16 8.75 21.08
C GLU A 411 1.75 8.35 22.51
N HIS A 412 2.32 9.02 23.51
CA HIS A 412 1.98 8.87 24.93
C HIS A 412 0.63 9.46 25.32
N LYS A 413 0.12 10.49 24.62
CA LYS A 413 -1.21 11.06 24.88
C LYS A 413 -2.33 10.23 24.25
N ILE A 414 -2.13 9.72 23.04
CA ILE A 414 -3.13 8.91 22.32
C ILE A 414 -3.39 7.58 23.04
N LYS A 415 -2.33 6.85 23.44
CA LYS A 415 -2.52 5.59 24.21
C LYS A 415 -3.24 5.80 25.53
N LYS A 416 -3.00 6.95 26.18
CA LYS A 416 -3.61 7.29 27.47
C LYS A 416 -5.08 7.67 27.31
N SER A 417 -5.43 8.42 26.26
CA SER A 417 -6.82 8.79 25.94
C SER A 417 -7.65 7.57 25.53
N THR A 418 -7.13 6.71 24.64
CA THR A 418 -7.80 5.47 24.23
C THR A 418 -8.02 4.51 25.40
N GLN A 419 -7.02 4.33 26.27
CA GLN A 419 -7.14 3.48 27.45
C GLN A 419 -8.13 4.03 28.49
N GLN A 420 -8.26 5.35 28.60
CA GLN A 420 -9.23 6.02 29.47
C GLN A 420 -10.66 5.88 28.93
N SER A 421 -10.85 6.07 27.62
CA SER A 421 -12.15 5.90 26.93
C SER A 421 -12.67 4.46 27.09
N ASP A 422 -11.79 3.47 26.91
CA ASP A 422 -12.13 2.04 27.09
C ASP A 422 -12.46 1.70 28.55
N THR A 423 -11.80 2.35 29.51
CA THR A 423 -12.09 2.18 30.94
C THR A 423 -13.48 2.71 31.29
N ILE A 424 -13.86 3.89 30.79
CA ILE A 424 -15.18 4.48 31.07
C ILE A 424 -16.29 3.67 30.37
N ARG A 425 -16.08 3.21 29.13
CA ARG A 425 -17.02 2.31 28.43
C ARG A 425 -17.25 1.00 29.19
N LYS A 426 -16.20 0.45 29.79
CA LYS A 426 -16.30 -0.76 30.62
C LYS A 426 -17.13 -0.52 31.89
N LEU A 427 -16.90 0.60 32.59
CA LEU A 427 -17.67 0.96 33.78
C LEU A 427 -19.17 1.15 33.46
N VAL A 428 -19.50 1.75 32.32
CA VAL A 428 -20.88 1.89 31.85
C VAL A 428 -21.51 0.53 31.54
N ALA A 429 -20.77 -0.39 30.90
CA ALA A 429 -21.25 -1.74 30.60
C ALA A 429 -21.48 -2.60 31.87
N GLU A 430 -20.77 -2.30 32.96
CA GLU A 430 -20.90 -2.94 34.28
C GLU A 430 -21.92 -2.23 35.20
N ASP A 431 -22.67 -1.25 34.70
CA ASP A 431 -23.65 -0.39 35.43
C ASP A 431 -23.05 0.39 36.63
N MET A 432 -21.74 0.63 36.60
CA MET A 432 -21.00 1.45 37.56
C MET A 432 -21.02 2.93 37.16
N LEU A 433 -22.21 3.53 37.12
CA LEU A 433 -22.43 4.86 36.56
C LEU A 433 -21.80 6.00 37.39
N SER A 434 -21.69 5.84 38.71
CA SER A 434 -21.07 6.85 39.58
C SER A 434 -19.57 6.95 39.32
N GLU A 435 -18.91 5.79 39.23
CA GLU A 435 -17.49 5.68 38.93
C GLU A 435 -17.18 6.10 37.49
N ALA A 436 -18.08 5.81 36.54
CA ALA A 436 -17.97 6.28 35.17
C ALA A 436 -18.03 7.81 35.07
N LEU A 437 -18.95 8.45 35.81
CA LEU A 437 -19.08 9.91 35.83
C LEU A 437 -17.90 10.59 36.54
N ASP A 438 -17.39 10.02 37.63
CA ASP A 438 -16.19 10.53 38.32
C ASP A 438 -14.93 10.42 37.48
N ALA A 439 -14.80 9.34 36.70
CA ALA A 439 -13.73 9.17 35.73
C ALA A 439 -13.86 10.16 34.56
N LEU A 440 -15.08 10.36 34.07
CA LEU A 440 -15.39 11.29 32.99
C LEU A 440 -15.10 12.76 33.39
N LEU A 441 -15.55 13.18 34.58
CA LEU A 441 -15.37 14.56 35.09
C LEU A 441 -13.90 14.98 35.17
N LYS A 442 -12.99 14.03 35.45
CA LYS A 442 -11.54 14.29 35.53
C LYS A 442 -10.89 14.52 34.16
N HIS A 443 -11.58 14.20 33.07
CA HIS A 443 -10.99 14.08 31.74
C HIS A 443 -11.74 14.86 30.65
N VAL A 444 -12.95 15.37 30.93
CA VAL A 444 -13.68 16.24 29.99
C VAL A 444 -13.14 17.67 29.97
N PRO A 445 -13.17 18.33 28.80
CA PRO A 445 -12.88 19.75 28.71
C PRO A 445 -13.93 20.62 29.43
N ALA A 446 -13.53 21.81 29.89
CA ALA A 446 -14.33 22.69 30.76
C ALA A 446 -15.69 23.11 30.18
N ASN A 447 -15.88 23.00 28.86
CA ASN A 447 -17.14 23.28 28.17
C ASN A 447 -18.21 22.18 28.37
N VAL A 448 -17.83 20.97 28.79
CA VAL A 448 -18.74 19.82 29.00
C VAL A 448 -18.80 19.37 30.47
N GLU A 449 -17.94 19.93 31.33
CA GLU A 449 -17.87 19.65 32.77
C GLU A 449 -19.23 19.87 33.47
N ASN A 450 -19.95 20.92 33.11
CA ASN A 450 -21.28 21.22 33.65
C ASN A 450 -22.31 20.13 33.31
N ASP A 451 -22.23 19.52 32.14
CA ASP A 451 -23.16 18.45 31.73
C ASP A 451 -22.93 17.17 32.52
N VAL A 452 -21.67 16.85 32.82
CA VAL A 452 -21.29 15.72 33.67
C VAL A 452 -21.74 15.93 35.12
N ILE A 453 -21.62 17.14 35.67
CA ILE A 453 -22.12 17.49 37.00
C ILE A 453 -23.65 17.36 37.06
N ILE A 454 -24.37 17.75 36.00
CA ILE A 454 -25.82 17.58 35.91
C ILE A 454 -26.18 16.09 35.94
N LEU A 455 -25.47 15.24 35.19
CA LEU A 455 -25.68 13.79 35.19
C LEU A 455 -25.41 13.15 36.57
N GLN A 456 -24.36 13.57 37.29
CA GLN A 456 -24.14 13.17 38.69
C GLN A 456 -25.30 13.58 39.59
N GLY A 457 -25.85 14.78 39.40
CA GLY A 457 -27.03 15.24 40.12
C GLY A 457 -28.29 14.40 39.81
N GLN A 458 -28.46 13.96 38.56
CA GLN A 458 -29.56 13.09 38.14
C GLN A 458 -29.42 11.67 38.72
N LEU A 459 -28.22 11.10 38.69
CA LEU A 459 -27.93 9.79 39.26
C LEU A 459 -28.21 9.76 40.77
N ASN A 460 -27.72 10.76 41.51
CA ASN A 460 -27.99 10.89 42.95
C ASN A 460 -29.49 11.02 43.29
N LYS A 461 -30.28 11.66 42.42
CA LYS A 461 -31.73 11.75 42.59
C LYS A 461 -32.42 10.41 42.31
N LEU A 462 -31.98 9.68 41.28
CA LEU A 462 -32.46 8.34 40.96
C LEU A 462 -32.17 7.35 42.09
N GLU A 463 -30.95 7.31 42.61
CA GLU A 463 -30.57 6.42 43.72
C GLU A 463 -31.33 6.75 45.02
N ARG A 464 -31.67 8.03 45.25
CA ARG A 464 -32.55 8.42 46.37
C ARG A 464 -34.00 8.01 46.14
N GLY A 465 -34.50 8.12 44.91
CA GLY A 465 -35.84 7.67 44.52
C GLY A 465 -36.02 6.15 44.63
N GLU A 466 -35.00 5.38 44.24
CA GLU A 466 -34.92 3.92 44.42
C GLU A 466 -35.02 3.53 45.90
N ARG A 467 -34.28 4.20 46.79
CA ARG A 467 -34.31 3.94 48.23
C ARG A 467 -35.65 4.29 48.89
N LEU A 468 -36.39 5.23 48.32
CA LEU A 468 -37.68 5.70 48.82
C LEU A 468 -38.88 5.07 48.11
N ASN A 469 -38.65 4.23 47.08
CA ASN A 469 -39.66 3.60 46.25
C ASN A 469 -40.63 4.61 45.58
N ILE A 470 -40.11 5.77 45.17
CA ILE A 470 -40.88 6.87 44.55
C ILE A 470 -40.16 7.32 43.27
N GLY A 471 -40.85 7.29 42.13
CA GLY A 471 -40.35 7.84 40.87
C GLY A 471 -40.41 6.89 39.66
N GLU A 472 -39.66 7.26 38.62
CA GLU A 472 -39.54 6.50 37.37
C GLU A 472 -38.89 5.12 37.59
N SER A 473 -39.11 4.18 36.66
CA SER A 473 -38.49 2.84 36.73
C SER A 473 -36.96 2.97 36.79
N PRO A 474 -36.31 2.40 37.83
CA PRO A 474 -34.85 2.46 38.06
C PRO A 474 -34.04 2.16 36.80
N ASP A 475 -34.41 1.08 36.11
CA ASP A 475 -33.71 0.59 34.92
C ASP A 475 -33.76 1.57 33.75
N LYS A 476 -34.87 2.30 33.57
CA LYS A 476 -35.01 3.29 32.49
C LYS A 476 -34.20 4.55 32.76
N GLY A 477 -34.13 4.99 34.02
CA GLY A 477 -33.35 6.15 34.44
C GLY A 477 -31.85 5.92 34.28
N ARG A 478 -31.36 4.76 34.72
CA ARG A 478 -29.94 4.36 34.59
C ARG A 478 -29.53 4.21 33.12
N ALA A 479 -30.36 3.57 32.28
CA ALA A 479 -30.08 3.43 30.85
C ALA A 479 -29.96 4.79 30.11
N ARG A 480 -30.77 5.79 30.50
CA ARG A 480 -30.70 7.13 29.93
C ARG A 480 -29.40 7.85 30.31
N ILE A 481 -28.95 7.70 31.55
CA ILE A 481 -27.69 8.25 32.03
C ILE A 481 -26.51 7.56 31.34
N ALA A 482 -26.53 6.24 31.21
CA ALA A 482 -25.53 5.46 30.49
C ALA A 482 -25.33 5.95 29.04
N ASN A 483 -26.44 6.14 28.31
CA ASN A 483 -26.38 6.66 26.94
C ASN A 483 -25.82 8.09 26.87
N SER A 484 -26.20 8.95 27.83
CA SER A 484 -25.70 10.33 27.88
C SER A 484 -24.19 10.38 28.17
N ILE A 485 -23.66 9.46 28.99
CA ILE A 485 -22.22 9.30 29.23
C ILE A 485 -21.48 8.90 27.94
N LEU A 486 -22.04 7.97 27.17
CA LEU A 486 -21.45 7.51 25.91
C LEU A 486 -21.50 8.59 24.81
N GLU A 487 -22.56 9.40 24.77
CA GLU A 487 -22.66 10.56 23.87
C GLU A 487 -21.61 11.62 24.19
N ILE A 488 -21.42 11.96 25.47
CA ILE A 488 -20.39 12.91 25.91
C ILE A 488 -18.98 12.39 25.58
N LEU A 489 -18.71 11.10 25.81
CA LEU A 489 -17.44 10.47 25.42
C LEU A 489 -17.17 10.59 23.91
N THR A 490 -18.21 10.48 23.09
CA THR A 490 -18.09 10.57 21.62
C THR A 490 -17.87 12.01 21.17
N GLN A 491 -18.52 12.98 21.82
CA GLN A 491 -18.40 14.41 21.50
C GLN A 491 -17.11 15.06 22.02
N ALA A 492 -16.56 14.58 23.13
CA ALA A 492 -15.36 15.14 23.75
C ALA A 492 -14.03 14.66 23.13
N SER A 493 -14.08 13.70 22.19
CA SER A 493 -12.90 13.06 21.57
C SER A 493 -11.81 12.64 22.59
N ILE A 494 -12.23 12.04 23.71
CA ILE A 494 -11.36 11.47 24.77
C ILE A 494 -10.97 10.04 24.42
#